data_AF-A0A8J4U2I2-F1
#
_entry.id   AF-A0A8J4U2I2-F1
#
_cell.length_a   1.000
_cell.length_b   1.000
_cell.length_c   1.000
_cell.angle_alpha   90.00
_cell.angle_beta   90.00
_cell.angle_gamma   90.00
#
_symmetry.space_group_name_H-M   'P 1'
#
loop_
_entity.id
_entity.type
_entity.pdbx_description
1 polymer ?
#
loop_
_entity_poly.entity_id
_entity_poly.type
_entity_poly.pdbx_seq_one_letter_code
_entity_poly.pdbx_strand_id
1 'polypeptide(L)'
;QSSRIVKCGSRGMTTTSKGNKALKVKREPGENGTSLTDDELVSMSVRELNQHLRGLTKEEIAQLKQRRRTLKNRGYAASCRVKRVTQKEELEKQKAELQQEVEKLASENASMKVELDVLRSKYEALQSFARTVARSPVPAARGAITPIIVPGKVAATSVITIVKSKTEARS
;
A
#
# COMPACT_ATOMS: atom_id res chain seq x y z
N GLN A 1 -21.87 18.59 18.87
CA GLN A 1 -21.48 17.98 17.58
C GLN A 1 -20.65 16.73 17.91
N SER A 2 -21.29 15.63 18.28
CA SER A 2 -21.57 14.45 17.44
C SER A 2 -20.33 13.81 16.78
N SER A 3 -19.57 13.04 17.57
CA SER A 3 -18.61 12.05 17.06
C SER A 3 -19.04 10.68 17.60
N ARG A 4 -19.80 9.94 16.80
CA ARG A 4 -20.27 8.59 17.14
C ARG A 4 -19.25 7.58 16.59
N ILE A 5 -18.33 7.15 17.45
CA ILE A 5 -17.39 6.05 17.19
C ILE A 5 -18.19 4.75 17.11
N VAL A 6 -18.23 4.12 15.93
CA VAL A 6 -18.84 2.80 15.76
C VAL A 6 -17.80 1.74 16.10
N LYS A 7 -17.74 1.37 17.39
CA LYS A 7 -16.93 0.25 17.88
C LYS A 7 -17.69 -1.04 17.59
N CYS A 8 -17.34 -1.74 16.50
CA CYS A 8 -17.88 -3.07 16.23
C CYS A 8 -17.19 -4.07 17.18
N GLY A 9 -17.90 -4.46 18.24
CA GLY A 9 -17.40 -5.43 19.20
C GLY A 9 -17.46 -6.85 18.64
N SER A 10 -16.29 -7.51 18.57
CA SER A 10 -16.19 -8.96 18.44
C SER A 10 -16.75 -9.61 19.71
N ARG A 11 -18.05 -9.92 19.71
CA ARG A 11 -18.65 -10.84 20.67
C ARG A 11 -18.48 -12.27 20.14
N GLY A 12 -17.66 -13.05 20.84
CA GLY A 12 -17.59 -14.49 20.67
C GLY A 12 -18.96 -15.11 20.89
N MET A 13 -19.33 -16.04 20.02
CA MET A 13 -20.55 -16.82 20.13
C MET A 13 -20.16 -18.29 20.27
N THR A 14 -20.05 -18.75 21.51
CA THR A 14 -20.07 -20.17 21.88
C THR A 14 -21.51 -20.63 21.85
N THR A 15 -21.92 -21.37 20.82
CA THR A 15 -23.24 -22.02 20.80
C THR A 15 -23.14 -23.41 21.41
N THR A 16 -23.68 -23.53 22.61
CA THR A 16 -23.98 -24.78 23.30
C THR A 16 -24.87 -25.69 22.44
N SER A 17 -24.47 -26.95 22.37
CA SER A 17 -25.26 -28.09 21.88
C SER A 17 -26.64 -28.14 22.55
N LYS A 18 -27.71 -28.08 21.75
CA LYS A 18 -29.07 -28.48 22.13
C LYS A 18 -29.82 -29.08 20.94
N GLY A 19 -29.97 -30.41 20.99
CA GLY A 19 -31.22 -31.12 20.75
C GLY A 19 -31.94 -30.96 19.41
N ASN A 20 -31.75 -31.96 18.56
CA ASN A 20 -32.79 -32.67 17.80
C ASN A 20 -34.01 -31.86 17.29
N LYS A 21 -33.96 -31.51 16.00
CA LYS A 21 -35.08 -31.81 15.11
C LYS A 21 -34.54 -32.58 13.92
N ALA A 22 -34.75 -33.90 13.96
CA ALA A 22 -34.58 -34.76 12.81
C ALA A 22 -35.53 -34.26 11.71
N LEU A 23 -35.02 -33.41 10.82
CA LEU A 23 -35.63 -33.18 9.52
C LEU A 23 -35.59 -34.53 8.83
N LYS A 24 -36.74 -35.19 8.82
CA LYS A 24 -36.98 -36.42 8.08
C LYS A 24 -36.83 -36.08 6.61
N VAL A 25 -35.59 -36.19 6.13
CA VAL A 25 -35.29 -36.24 4.70
C VAL A 25 -36.06 -37.45 4.20
N LYS A 26 -37.18 -37.18 3.54
CA LYS A 26 -37.98 -38.16 2.84
C LYS A 26 -37.07 -38.72 1.76
N ARG A 27 -36.43 -39.85 2.07
CA ARG A 27 -35.64 -40.63 1.12
C ARG A 27 -36.66 -41.37 0.27
N GLU A 28 -36.94 -40.84 -0.90
CA GLU A 28 -37.68 -41.57 -1.94
C GLU A 28 -36.75 -42.66 -2.50
N PRO A 29 -37.19 -43.93 -2.56
CA PRO A 29 -36.45 -45.01 -3.20
C PRO A 29 -36.72 -44.95 -4.70
N GLY A 30 -35.72 -44.55 -5.46
CA GLY A 30 -35.74 -44.54 -6.92
C GLY A 30 -34.36 -44.93 -7.44
N GLU A 31 -34.01 -46.21 -7.31
CA GLU A 31 -33.00 -46.83 -8.18
C GLU A 31 -33.49 -46.68 -9.63
N ASN A 32 -32.81 -45.86 -10.43
CA ASN A 32 -32.55 -46.05 -11.87
C ASN A 32 -31.97 -44.76 -12.46
N GLY A 33 -30.67 -44.59 -12.22
CA GLY A 33 -29.85 -43.53 -12.80
C GLY A 33 -28.53 -43.61 -12.06
N THR A 34 -27.52 -44.21 -12.69
CA THR A 34 -26.15 -44.33 -12.19
C THR A 34 -25.81 -43.17 -11.24
N SER A 35 -25.49 -43.51 -9.99
CA SER A 35 -25.35 -42.63 -8.84
C SER A 35 -24.37 -41.47 -9.07
N LEU A 36 -24.81 -40.46 -9.83
CA LEU A 36 -23.96 -39.35 -10.22
C LEU A 36 -23.62 -38.52 -8.99
N THR A 37 -22.33 -38.42 -8.69
CA THR A 37 -21.86 -37.67 -7.53
C THR A 37 -22.03 -36.16 -7.76
N ASP A 38 -22.07 -35.38 -6.67
CA ASP A 38 -22.18 -33.92 -6.76
C ASP A 38 -21.00 -33.31 -7.54
N ASP A 39 -19.79 -33.85 -7.35
CA ASP A 39 -18.56 -33.35 -7.98
C ASP A 39 -18.51 -33.63 -9.48
N GLU A 40 -18.90 -34.85 -9.90
CA GLU A 40 -19.07 -35.19 -11.31
C GLU A 40 -20.13 -34.29 -11.96
N LEU A 41 -21.29 -34.09 -11.31
CA LEU A 41 -22.38 -33.29 -11.86
C LEU A 41 -21.99 -31.81 -12.09
N VAL A 42 -21.16 -31.24 -11.20
CA VAL A 42 -20.67 -29.86 -11.35
C VAL A 42 -19.63 -29.76 -12.45
N SER A 43 -18.69 -30.71 -12.49
CA SER A 43 -17.51 -30.71 -13.36
C SER A 43 -17.83 -31.07 -14.82
N MET A 44 -18.83 -31.92 -15.06
CA MET A 44 -19.24 -32.33 -16.41
C MET A 44 -19.51 -31.15 -17.33
N SER A 45 -19.21 -31.29 -18.62
CA SER A 45 -19.60 -30.29 -19.60
C SER A 45 -21.12 -30.24 -19.81
N VAL A 46 -21.62 -29.26 -20.56
CA VAL A 46 -23.05 -29.23 -20.96
C VAL A 46 -23.36 -30.40 -21.90
N ARG A 47 -22.40 -30.79 -22.76
CA ARG A 47 -22.55 -31.90 -23.70
C ARG A 47 -22.66 -33.24 -22.98
N GLU A 48 -21.76 -33.50 -22.04
CA GLU A 48 -21.81 -34.71 -21.20
C GLU A 48 -23.09 -34.77 -20.37
N LEU A 49 -23.50 -33.65 -19.75
CA LEU A 49 -24.78 -33.62 -19.03
C LEU A 49 -25.94 -34.01 -19.95
N ASN A 50 -26.02 -33.42 -21.15
CA ASN A 50 -27.09 -33.73 -22.09
C ASN A 50 -27.09 -35.20 -22.55
N GLN A 51 -25.92 -35.85 -22.59
CA GLN A 51 -25.84 -37.30 -22.86
C GLN A 51 -26.45 -38.11 -21.71
N HIS A 52 -26.14 -37.76 -20.45
CA HIS A 52 -26.73 -38.39 -19.26
C HIS A 52 -28.23 -38.12 -19.08
N LEU A 53 -28.76 -37.03 -19.67
CA LEU A 53 -30.18 -36.70 -19.62
C LEU A 53 -31.03 -37.53 -20.62
N ARG A 54 -30.41 -38.25 -21.56
CA ARG A 54 -31.14 -39.07 -22.54
C ARG A 54 -31.80 -40.26 -21.85
N GLY A 55 -33.09 -40.47 -22.11
CA GLY A 55 -33.85 -41.59 -21.56
C GLY A 55 -34.42 -41.33 -20.15
N LEU A 56 -34.12 -40.19 -19.54
CA LEU A 56 -34.75 -39.76 -18.28
C LEU A 56 -36.11 -39.10 -18.52
N THR A 57 -36.99 -39.18 -17.53
CA THR A 57 -38.27 -38.47 -17.52
C THR A 57 -38.07 -36.95 -17.37
N LYS A 58 -39.10 -36.16 -17.72
CA LYS A 58 -39.02 -34.70 -17.63
C LYS A 58 -38.75 -34.22 -16.20
N GLU A 59 -39.35 -34.90 -15.23
CA GLU A 59 -39.24 -34.64 -13.81
C GLU A 59 -37.81 -34.89 -13.31
N GLU A 60 -37.20 -36.01 -13.70
CA GLU A 60 -35.80 -36.33 -13.37
C GLU A 60 -34.81 -35.35 -13.99
N ILE A 61 -35.04 -34.96 -15.25
CA ILE A 61 -34.23 -33.94 -15.93
C ILE A 61 -34.29 -32.60 -15.18
N ALA A 62 -35.48 -32.18 -14.76
CA ALA A 62 -35.66 -30.94 -14.00
C ALA A 62 -34.94 -31.00 -12.65
N GLN A 63 -35.06 -32.11 -11.92
CA GLN A 63 -34.37 -32.33 -10.65
C GLN A 63 -32.84 -32.29 -10.82
N LEU A 64 -32.29 -32.97 -11.83
CA LEU A 64 -30.84 -33.02 -12.04
C LEU A 64 -30.27 -31.64 -12.43
N LYS A 65 -30.98 -30.89 -13.28
CA LYS A 65 -30.62 -29.51 -13.62
C LYS A 65 -30.68 -28.59 -12.41
N GLN A 66 -31.71 -28.72 -11.57
CA GLN A 66 -31.85 -27.92 -10.36
C GLN A 66 -30.77 -28.26 -9.32
N ARG A 67 -30.44 -29.54 -9.14
CA ARG A 67 -29.33 -30.00 -8.29
C ARG A 67 -28.02 -29.39 -8.78
N ARG A 68 -27.71 -29.49 -10.08
CA ARG A 68 -26.51 -28.88 -10.69
C ARG A 68 -26.43 -27.38 -10.47
N ARG A 69 -27.54 -26.64 -10.66
CA ARG A 69 -27.60 -25.19 -10.43
C ARG A 69 -27.30 -24.85 -8.98
N THR A 70 -27.89 -25.58 -8.05
CA THR A 70 -27.69 -25.39 -6.60
C THR A 70 -26.23 -25.61 -6.21
N LEU A 71 -25.60 -26.65 -6.74
CA LEU A 71 -24.18 -26.94 -6.48
C LEU A 71 -23.26 -25.88 -7.09
N LYS A 72 -23.49 -25.45 -8.33
CA LYS A 72 -22.72 -24.34 -8.93
C LYS A 72 -22.86 -23.04 -8.15
N ASN A 73 -24.08 -22.71 -7.71
CA ASN A 73 -24.31 -21.52 -6.87
C ASN A 73 -23.58 -21.60 -5.53
N ARG A 74 -23.45 -22.80 -4.94
CA ARG A 74 -22.62 -23.01 -3.75
C ARG A 74 -21.15 -22.66 -4.05
N GLY A 75 -20.62 -23.13 -5.18
CA GLY A 75 -19.27 -22.77 -5.64
C GLY A 75 -19.11 -21.27 -5.87
N TYR A 76 -20.05 -20.63 -6.57
CA TYR A 76 -20.02 -19.18 -6.81
C TYR A 76 -20.06 -18.36 -5.51
N ALA A 77 -20.81 -18.80 -4.50
CA ALA A 77 -20.82 -18.15 -3.19
C ALA A 77 -19.45 -18.23 -2.50
N ALA A 78 -18.79 -19.39 -2.56
CA ALA A 78 -17.43 -19.55 -2.02
C ALA A 78 -16.43 -18.67 -2.77
N SER A 79 -16.42 -18.72 -4.12
CA SER A 79 -15.55 -17.87 -4.95
C SER A 79 -15.82 -16.38 -4.74
N CYS A 80 -17.06 -15.96 -4.50
CA CYS A 80 -17.40 -14.58 -4.19
C CYS A 80 -16.77 -14.12 -2.87
N ARG A 81 -16.78 -14.98 -1.84
CA ARG A 81 -16.11 -14.67 -0.56
C ARG A 81 -14.60 -14.53 -0.75
N VAL A 82 -13.98 -15.49 -1.45
CA VAL A 82 -12.54 -15.45 -1.74
C VAL A 82 -12.17 -14.17 -2.50
N LYS A 83 -12.86 -13.88 -3.62
CA LYS A 83 -12.61 -12.65 -4.39
C LYS A 83 -12.70 -11.39 -3.54
N ARG A 84 -13.70 -11.31 -2.66
CA ARG A 84 -13.89 -10.14 -1.79
C ARG A 84 -12.78 -9.98 -0.76
N VAL A 85 -12.35 -11.08 -0.15
CA VAL A 85 -11.24 -11.07 0.81
C VAL A 85 -9.95 -10.67 0.11
N THR A 86 -9.62 -11.32 -1.01
CA THR A 86 -8.42 -10.99 -1.79
C THR A 86 -8.42 -9.54 -2.28
N GLN A 87 -9.56 -9.02 -2.76
CA GLN A 87 -9.67 -7.60 -3.15
C GLN A 87 -9.45 -6.65 -1.98
N LYS A 88 -9.97 -7.00 -0.80
CA LYS A 88 -9.76 -6.19 0.40
C LYS A 88 -8.28 -6.19 0.80
N GLU A 89 -7.65 -7.35 0.84
CA GLU A 89 -6.23 -7.51 1.18
C GLU A 89 -5.33 -6.73 0.20
N GLU A 90 -5.63 -6.80 -1.10
CA GLU A 90 -4.91 -6.05 -2.12
C GLU A 90 -5.03 -4.53 -1.92
N LEU A 91 -6.24 -4.03 -1.61
CA LEU A 91 -6.43 -2.60 -1.30
C LEU A 91 -5.71 -2.19 -0.02
N GLU A 92 -5.68 -3.04 1.01
CA GLU A 92 -4.94 -2.80 2.25
C GLU A 92 -3.42 -2.73 1.99
N LYS A 93 -2.91 -3.62 1.13
CA LYS A 93 -1.51 -3.60 0.68
C LYS A 93 -1.18 -2.31 -0.08
N GLN A 94 -1.99 -1.94 -1.08
CA GLN A 94 -1.79 -0.70 -1.85
C GLN A 94 -1.82 0.54 -0.95
N LYS A 95 -2.73 0.57 0.03
CA LYS A 95 -2.76 1.64 1.02
C LYS A 95 -1.46 1.71 1.82
N ALA A 96 -0.94 0.58 2.28
CA ALA A 96 0.30 0.53 3.05
C ALA A 96 1.51 0.99 2.22
N GLU A 97 1.60 0.54 0.96
CA GLU A 97 2.67 0.95 0.03
C GLU A 97 2.63 2.47 -0.23
N LEU A 98 1.45 3.03 -0.51
CA LEU A 98 1.30 4.47 -0.72
C LEU A 98 1.62 5.27 0.55
N GLN A 99 1.22 4.78 1.73
CA GLN A 99 1.55 5.42 2.99
C GLN A 99 3.06 5.45 3.24
N GLN A 100 3.75 4.34 2.94
CA GLN A 100 5.21 4.27 3.04
C GLN A 100 5.90 5.24 2.08
N GLU A 101 5.41 5.38 0.85
CA GLU A 101 5.99 6.33 -0.11
C GLU A 101 5.78 7.78 0.32
N VAL A 102 4.61 8.11 0.88
CA VAL A 102 4.36 9.44 1.47
C VAL A 102 5.34 9.75 2.60
N GLU A 103 5.56 8.79 3.51
CA GLU A 103 6.50 8.95 4.62
C GLU A 103 7.95 9.11 4.14
N LYS A 104 8.35 8.32 3.15
CA LYS A 104 9.66 8.42 2.51
C LYS A 104 9.87 9.79 1.88
N LEU A 105 8.93 10.26 1.05
CA LEU A 105 9.01 11.58 0.42
C LEU A 105 8.97 12.72 1.45
N ALA A 106 8.21 12.58 2.53
CA ALA A 106 8.18 13.57 3.61
C ALA A 106 9.53 13.69 4.31
N SER A 107 10.20 12.56 4.57
CA SER A 107 11.56 12.52 5.14
C SER A 107 12.59 13.15 4.22
N GLU A 108 12.59 12.78 2.93
CA GLU A 108 13.48 13.35 1.91
C GLU A 108 13.28 14.87 1.78
N ASN A 109 12.02 15.33 1.76
CA ASN A 109 11.70 16.76 1.70
C ASN A 109 12.17 17.52 2.95
N ALA A 110 12.01 16.94 4.14
CA ALA A 110 12.53 17.51 5.37
C ALA A 110 14.07 17.64 5.32
N SER A 111 14.78 16.62 4.84
CA SER A 111 16.24 16.66 4.67
C SER A 111 16.66 17.77 3.70
N MET A 112 16.02 17.84 2.53
CA MET A 112 16.32 18.87 1.53
C MET A 112 16.08 20.29 2.05
N LYS A 113 15.04 20.51 2.86
CA LYS A 113 14.80 21.81 3.50
C LYS A 113 15.93 22.22 4.43
N VAL A 114 16.41 21.28 5.26
CA VAL A 114 17.55 21.54 6.15
C VAL A 114 18.80 21.89 5.35
N GLU A 115 19.09 21.15 4.28
CA GLU A 115 20.23 21.43 3.40
C GLU A 115 20.11 22.82 2.75
N LEU A 116 18.93 23.19 2.27
CA LEU A 116 18.68 24.52 1.72
C LEU A 116 18.90 25.62 2.76
N ASP A 117 18.45 25.43 3.99
CA ASP A 117 18.63 26.43 5.06
C ASP A 117 20.12 26.59 5.42
N VAL A 118 20.89 25.50 5.46
CA VAL A 118 22.34 25.54 5.62
C VAL A 118 23.01 26.32 4.49
N LEU A 119 22.62 26.07 3.23
CA LEU A 119 23.17 26.77 2.07
C LEU A 119 22.81 28.27 2.09
N ARG A 120 21.56 28.61 2.44
CA ARG A 120 21.12 29.99 2.59
C ARG A 120 21.91 30.73 3.67
N SER A 121 22.10 30.11 4.83
CA SER A 121 22.89 30.68 5.91
C SER A 121 24.34 30.98 5.49
N LYS A 122 24.99 30.04 4.77
CA LYS A 122 26.33 30.24 4.21
C LYS A 122 26.37 31.39 3.20
N TYR A 123 25.38 31.47 2.32
CA TYR A 123 25.27 32.54 1.33
C TYR A 123 25.08 33.91 2.00
N GLU A 124 24.21 34.03 2.99
CA GLU A 124 23.98 35.27 3.72
C GLU A 124 25.24 35.74 4.47
N ALA A 125 25.97 34.82 5.09
CA ALA A 125 27.25 35.12 5.75
C ALA A 125 28.26 35.70 4.75
N LEU A 126 28.39 35.09 3.57
CA LEU A 126 29.28 35.57 2.51
C LEU A 126 28.84 36.93 1.97
N GLN A 127 27.54 37.14 1.78
CA GLN A 127 26.98 38.41 1.32
C GLN A 127 27.20 39.53 2.36
N SER A 128 27.02 39.22 3.65
CA SER A 128 27.32 40.13 4.75
C SER A 128 28.80 40.52 4.78
N PHE A 129 29.69 39.55 4.61
CA PHE A 129 31.12 39.78 4.52
C PHE A 129 31.46 40.71 3.34
N ALA A 130 30.98 40.39 2.13
CA ALA A 130 31.23 41.21 0.94
C ALA A 130 30.72 42.66 1.10
N ARG A 131 29.53 42.85 1.70
CA ARG A 131 29.00 44.19 2.02
C ARG A 131 29.88 44.93 3.01
N THR A 132 30.36 44.26 4.04
CA THR A 132 31.22 44.86 5.08
C THR A 132 32.55 45.31 4.48
N VAL A 133 33.16 44.47 3.64
CA VAL A 133 34.39 44.82 2.91
C VAL A 133 34.16 46.00 1.96
N ALA A 134 33.03 46.03 1.24
CA ALA A 134 32.71 47.11 0.30
C ALA A 134 32.32 48.44 0.97
N ARG A 135 31.82 48.41 2.23
CA ARG A 135 31.43 49.61 3.01
C ARG A 135 32.51 50.15 3.93
N SER A 136 33.68 49.51 3.99
CA SER A 136 34.81 50.09 4.73
C SER A 136 35.11 51.48 4.13
N PRO A 137 35.02 52.57 4.91
CA PRO A 137 35.20 53.90 4.37
C PRO A 137 36.65 54.03 3.90
N VAL A 138 36.82 54.11 2.58
CA VAL A 138 38.03 54.71 2.02
C VAL A 138 38.06 56.13 2.60
N PRO A 139 39.11 56.56 3.32
CA PRO A 139 39.20 57.94 3.73
C PRO A 139 39.30 58.76 2.45
N ALA A 140 38.21 59.45 2.11
CA ALA A 140 38.21 60.54 1.15
C ALA A 140 38.94 61.73 1.79
N ALA A 141 40.26 61.60 1.96
CA ALA A 141 41.14 62.71 2.27
C ALA A 141 41.94 63.01 1.01
N ARG A 142 41.58 64.15 0.44
CA ARG A 142 42.25 64.83 -0.66
C ARG A 142 43.78 64.81 -0.48
N GLY A 143 44.47 64.50 -1.57
CA GLY A 143 45.84 64.88 -1.90
C GLY A 143 46.83 65.05 -0.75
N ALA A 144 47.63 64.02 -0.47
CA ALA A 144 49.03 64.17 -0.08
C ALA A 144 49.76 62.84 -0.29
N ILE A 145 50.80 62.89 -1.12
CA ILE A 145 51.78 61.83 -1.37
C ILE A 145 52.65 61.64 -0.13
N THR A 146 52.55 60.50 0.54
CA THR A 146 53.61 59.97 1.43
C THR A 146 53.60 58.45 1.41
N PRO A 147 54.72 57.75 1.14
CA PRO A 147 54.80 56.31 1.32
C PRO A 147 55.22 56.03 2.78
N ILE A 148 54.31 55.51 3.59
CA ILE A 148 54.66 54.92 4.89
C ILE A 148 54.26 53.45 4.86
N ILE A 149 55.30 52.62 4.79
CA ILE A 149 55.29 51.19 5.03
C ILE A 149 55.08 50.97 6.53
N VAL A 150 54.00 50.29 6.92
CA VAL A 150 53.94 49.58 8.21
C VAL A 150 53.40 48.17 7.95
N PRO A 151 54.17 47.12 8.31
CA PRO A 151 53.76 45.73 8.16
C PRO A 151 52.96 45.26 9.38
N GLY A 152 52.05 44.31 9.18
CA GLY A 152 51.62 43.41 10.24
C GLY A 152 50.19 43.59 10.74
N LYS A 153 49.23 43.05 9.98
CA LYS A 153 48.06 42.39 10.57
C LYS A 153 47.70 41.19 9.70
N VAL A 154 48.32 40.06 10.01
CA VAL A 154 47.96 38.77 9.45
C VAL A 154 46.53 38.45 9.89
N ALA A 155 45.56 38.64 9.01
CA ALA A 155 44.24 38.08 9.16
C ALA A 155 44.38 36.56 8.95
N ALA A 156 43.98 35.78 9.94
CA ALA A 156 44.01 34.33 9.90
C ALA A 156 43.24 33.82 8.65
N THR A 157 43.98 33.30 7.68
CA THR A 157 43.41 32.55 6.56
C THR A 157 42.93 31.21 7.09
N SER A 158 41.62 31.10 7.36
CA SER A 158 41.00 29.81 7.68
C SER A 158 41.05 28.92 6.44
N VAL A 159 41.86 27.87 6.50
CA VAL A 159 41.96 26.83 5.48
C VAL A 159 40.69 25.96 5.54
N ILE A 160 39.97 25.86 4.43
CA ILE A 160 38.84 24.94 4.31
C ILE A 160 39.38 23.60 3.82
N THR A 161 39.42 22.60 4.70
CA THR A 161 39.75 21.22 4.32
C THR A 161 38.52 20.58 3.66
N ILE A 162 38.59 20.32 2.35
CA ILE A 162 37.57 19.54 1.64
C ILE A 162 37.95 18.06 1.76
N VAL A 163 37.25 17.31 2.62
CA VAL A 163 37.36 15.85 2.64
C VAL A 163 36.50 15.30 1.49
N LYS A 164 37.17 14.75 0.47
CA LYS A 164 36.52 14.07 -0.65
C LYS A 164 36.12 12.66 -0.19
N SER A 165 34.86 12.46 0.17
CA SER A 165 34.29 11.13 0.38
C SER A 165 34.06 10.45 -0.97
N LYS A 166 34.71 9.31 -1.16
CA LYS A 166 34.51 8.43 -2.32
C LYS A 166 33.17 7.71 -2.13
N THR A 167 32.17 8.08 -2.93
CA THR A 167 30.95 7.28 -3.10
C THR A 167 31.32 5.99 -3.84
N GLU A 168 31.45 4.90 -3.10
CA GLU A 168 31.48 3.55 -3.65
C GLU A 168 30.09 3.25 -4.25
N ALA A 169 30.04 3.24 -5.58
CA ALA A 169 28.90 2.71 -6.32
C ALA A 169 28.91 1.19 -6.17
N ARG A 170 27.97 0.67 -5.38
CA ARG A 170 27.69 -0.76 -5.29
C ARG A 170 26.84 -1.12 -6.52
N SER A 171 27.47 -1.76 -7.51
CA SER A 171 26.78 -2.61 -8.48
C SER A 171 26.41 -3.94 -7.86
#